data_AF-A0A6I4MMW1-F1
#
_entry.id   AF-A0A6I4MMW1-F1
#
_cell.length_a   1.000
_cell.length_b   1.000
_cell.length_c   1.000
_cell.angle_alpha   90.00
_cell.angle_beta   90.00
_cell.angle_gamma   90.00
#
_symmetry.space_group_name_H-M   'P 1'
#
loop_
_entity.id
_entity.type
_entity.pdbx_description
1 polymer ?
#
loop_
_entity_poly.entity_id
_entity_poly.type
_entity_poly.pdbx_seq_one_letter_code
_entity_poly.pdbx_strand_id
1 'polypeptide(L)'
;MSTPPHPGGNSGYPGMPWPPDPSQPLPSPGGAHDPLDLPPAPALPGAPVPPRESYERFTRQRVLYLPVMAGGDLLGYLWAAESNTKACGFIRNLAFFERSLDASVLWNRRLDQSYDEGLPAQDAVRRWRGVPEDPQGGAIPADAQEQWAPGVNELGASLNPDAPRSPGPLIQDGLFPDGTPADRSKGWGPLISAPMPAYPEETAGPVVHLPVVLGGNLVGYVWAAVSGDAAGYLRRVPAGRAGEIATGLWKARLSDAFEAGVHAVQAIRAFRGLPEDHLSGTVPADAAEQQAAALADLRRLAEQ
;
A
#
# COMPACT_ATOMS: atom_id res chain seq x y z
N MET A 1 -40.50 -45.75 53.21
CA MET A 1 -41.04 -46.92 52.50
C MET A 1 -40.65 -46.79 51.03
N SER A 2 -39.83 -47.73 50.60
CA SER A 2 -39.61 -48.30 49.26
C SER A 2 -39.96 -47.50 48.00
N THR A 3 -38.91 -47.15 47.24
CA THR A 3 -38.78 -47.20 45.76
C THR A 3 -39.39 -48.48 45.15
N PRO A 4 -39.82 -48.56 43.86
CA PRO A 4 -38.92 -48.51 42.66
C PRO A 4 -39.67 -48.19 41.31
N PRO A 5 -39.27 -48.60 40.06
CA PRO A 5 -37.98 -49.02 39.46
C PRO A 5 -37.62 -48.44 38.04
N HIS A 6 -36.30 -48.46 37.73
CA HIS A 6 -35.61 -48.86 36.45
C HIS A 6 -35.78 -48.11 35.10
N PRO A 7 -34.93 -48.38 34.07
CA PRO A 7 -33.46 -48.58 34.03
C PRO A 7 -32.78 -47.94 32.78
N GLY A 8 -31.45 -48.10 32.67
CA GLY A 8 -30.66 -47.94 31.43
C GLY A 8 -29.76 -46.71 31.48
N GLY A 9 -28.45 -46.76 31.24
CA GLY A 9 -27.62 -47.79 30.66
C GLY A 9 -26.51 -47.10 29.86
N ASN A 10 -25.26 -47.32 30.28
CA ASN A 10 -24.05 -47.41 29.46
C ASN A 10 -23.20 -46.15 29.12
N SER A 11 -21.97 -46.21 29.65
CA SER A 11 -20.67 -45.97 28.99
C SER A 11 -20.26 -44.58 28.48
N GLY A 12 -19.29 -44.00 29.21
CA GLY A 12 -17.90 -43.93 28.73
C GLY A 12 -17.41 -42.67 28.02
N TYR A 13 -16.94 -41.68 28.78
CA TYR A 13 -15.85 -40.78 28.38
C TYR A 13 -15.00 -40.43 29.63
N PRO A 14 -13.65 -40.63 29.62
CA PRO A 14 -12.78 -40.20 30.70
C PRO A 14 -12.56 -38.69 30.67
N GLY A 15 -12.43 -38.10 31.87
CA GLY A 15 -12.56 -36.67 32.13
C GLY A 15 -11.51 -35.77 31.49
N MET A 16 -11.97 -34.65 30.93
CA MET A 16 -11.17 -33.45 30.74
C MET A 16 -11.21 -32.59 32.02
N PRO A 17 -10.06 -32.08 32.51
CA PRO A 17 -10.08 -31.09 33.59
C PRO A 17 -10.58 -29.74 33.06
N TRP A 18 -11.58 -29.19 33.76
CA TRP A 18 -12.06 -27.81 33.65
C TRP A 18 -10.93 -26.81 34.05
N PRO A 19 -10.89 -25.55 33.54
CA PRO A 19 -9.71 -24.69 33.65
C PRO A 19 -9.39 -24.25 35.09
N PRO A 20 -8.13 -23.85 35.36
CA PRO A 20 -7.68 -23.47 36.70
C PRO A 20 -8.28 -22.13 37.18
N ASP A 21 -8.36 -22.04 38.50
CA ASP A 21 -8.88 -20.93 39.31
C ASP A 21 -8.17 -19.58 39.00
N PRO A 22 -8.90 -18.51 38.62
CA PRO A 22 -8.34 -17.19 38.31
C PRO A 22 -7.71 -16.46 39.52
N SER A 23 -7.75 -17.06 40.71
CA SER A 23 -7.27 -16.47 41.95
C SER A 23 -5.82 -16.80 42.30
N GLN A 24 -5.12 -17.63 41.49
CA GLN A 24 -3.71 -17.91 41.71
C GLN A 24 -2.79 -16.89 41.02
N PRO A 25 -1.84 -16.27 41.74
CA PRO A 25 -0.82 -15.41 41.12
C PRO A 25 0.17 -16.26 40.31
N LEU A 26 0.44 -15.83 39.07
CA LEU A 26 1.39 -16.48 38.17
C LEU A 26 2.80 -16.49 38.78
N PRO A 27 3.57 -17.58 38.63
CA PRO A 27 4.99 -17.58 39.02
C PRO A 27 5.76 -16.54 38.21
N SER A 28 6.54 -15.70 38.89
CA SER A 28 7.41 -14.72 38.24
C SER A 28 8.54 -15.43 37.48
N PRO A 29 8.77 -15.14 36.18
CA PRO A 29 9.90 -15.68 35.46
C PRO A 29 11.15 -14.88 35.82
N GLY A 30 12.02 -15.49 36.63
CA GLY A 30 13.42 -15.07 36.73
C GLY A 30 14.22 -15.63 35.55
N GLY A 31 15.04 -14.79 34.92
CA GLY A 31 16.08 -15.19 33.97
C GLY A 31 15.77 -14.79 32.53
N ALA A 32 16.54 -13.84 32.02
CA ALA A 32 16.46 -13.31 30.66
C ALA A 32 16.89 -14.35 29.61
N HIS A 33 15.95 -14.75 28.76
CA HIS A 33 16.20 -15.25 27.41
C HIS A 33 15.04 -14.78 26.53
N ASP A 34 15.38 -14.11 25.42
CA ASP A 34 14.43 -13.60 24.44
C ASP A 34 13.65 -14.78 23.83
N PRO A 35 12.30 -14.81 23.81
CA PRO A 35 11.55 -16.05 23.54
C PRO A 35 11.58 -16.54 22.07
N LEU A 36 12.26 -15.83 21.16
CA LEU A 36 12.28 -16.16 19.74
C LEU A 36 13.63 -15.87 19.09
N ASP A 37 14.71 -16.44 19.61
CA ASP A 37 15.93 -16.63 18.81
C ASP A 37 15.74 -17.88 17.92
N LEU A 38 14.82 -17.77 16.97
CA LEU A 38 14.62 -18.82 15.97
C LEU A 38 15.75 -18.74 14.95
N PRO A 39 16.43 -19.87 14.64
CA PRO A 39 17.40 -19.88 13.55
C PRO A 39 16.72 -19.44 12.25
N PRO A 40 17.43 -18.73 11.36
CA PRO A 40 16.87 -18.32 10.07
C PRO A 40 16.35 -19.56 9.34
N ALA A 41 15.14 -19.43 8.76
CA ALA A 41 14.50 -20.53 8.06
C ALA A 41 15.47 -21.11 7.00
N PRO A 42 15.64 -22.45 6.94
CA PRO A 42 16.52 -23.06 5.96
C PRO A 42 16.07 -22.66 4.55
N ALA A 43 17.03 -22.25 3.72
CA ALA A 43 16.74 -21.85 2.34
C ALA A 43 16.07 -23.01 1.59
N LEU A 44 14.84 -22.79 1.11
CA LEU A 44 14.15 -23.77 0.27
C LEU A 44 14.89 -23.88 -1.08
N PRO A 45 15.17 -25.10 -1.59
CA PRO A 45 15.79 -25.27 -2.90
C PRO A 45 14.95 -24.59 -3.98
N GLY A 46 15.52 -23.61 -4.69
CA GLY A 46 14.83 -22.84 -5.73
C GLY A 46 14.01 -21.65 -5.23
N ALA A 47 14.01 -21.34 -3.93
CA ALA A 47 13.51 -20.05 -3.47
C ALA A 47 14.37 -18.92 -4.05
N PRO A 48 13.76 -17.77 -4.40
CA PRO A 48 14.52 -16.59 -4.73
C PRO A 48 15.47 -16.30 -3.57
N VAL A 49 16.77 -16.21 -3.86
CA VAL A 49 17.73 -15.71 -2.87
C VAL A 49 17.24 -14.32 -2.50
N PRO A 50 16.98 -14.04 -1.20
CA PRO A 50 16.56 -12.71 -0.80
C PRO A 50 17.60 -11.71 -1.31
N PRO A 51 17.16 -10.56 -1.84
CA PRO A 51 18.10 -9.55 -2.31
C PRO A 51 19.08 -9.20 -1.19
N ARG A 52 20.35 -8.97 -1.57
CA ARG A 52 21.39 -8.58 -0.63
C ARG A 52 20.91 -7.38 0.18
N GLU A 53 21.09 -7.44 1.50
CA GLU A 53 20.86 -6.27 2.34
C GLU A 53 21.78 -5.12 1.89
N SER A 54 21.20 -3.95 1.72
CA SER A 54 21.89 -2.70 1.38
C SER A 54 21.13 -1.56 2.06
N TYR A 55 21.66 -0.33 1.95
CA TYR A 55 20.94 0.82 2.47
C TYR A 55 19.55 0.94 1.84
N GLU A 56 18.58 1.33 2.67
CA GLU A 56 17.24 1.72 2.25
C GLU A 56 17.32 2.93 1.33
N ARG A 57 16.82 2.77 0.10
CA ARG A 57 16.88 3.79 -0.95
C ARG A 57 15.71 4.78 -0.89
N PHE A 58 14.85 4.64 0.11
CA PHE A 58 13.66 5.46 0.31
C PHE A 58 13.53 5.80 1.79
N THR A 59 13.09 7.01 2.08
CA THR A 59 12.80 7.47 3.43
C THR A 59 11.82 8.63 3.36
N ARG A 60 10.92 8.70 4.35
CA ARG A 60 10.06 9.87 4.60
C ARG A 60 10.65 10.81 5.64
N GLN A 61 11.78 10.42 6.23
CA GLN A 61 12.48 11.23 7.20
C GLN A 61 13.29 12.31 6.49
N ARG A 62 13.59 13.38 7.22
CA ARG A 62 14.47 14.46 6.77
C ARG A 62 15.82 13.88 6.34
N VAL A 63 16.35 14.37 5.23
CA VAL A 63 17.62 13.90 4.65
C VAL A 63 18.64 15.01 4.62
N LEU A 64 19.89 14.70 4.99
CA LEU A 64 21.03 15.51 4.61
C LEU A 64 21.40 15.19 3.17
N TYR A 65 21.93 16.17 2.43
CA TYR A 65 22.45 15.92 1.09
C TYR A 65 23.68 16.77 0.76
N LEU A 66 24.50 16.22 -0.14
CA LEU A 66 25.72 16.84 -0.67
C LEU A 66 25.72 16.76 -2.20
N PRO A 67 26.14 17.84 -2.90
CA PRO A 67 26.23 17.86 -4.36
C PRO A 67 27.33 16.94 -4.86
N VAL A 68 27.04 16.21 -5.93
CA VAL A 68 28.02 15.49 -6.75
C VAL A 68 28.21 16.28 -8.03
N MET A 69 29.43 16.76 -8.25
CA MET A 69 29.82 17.61 -9.37
C MET A 69 30.81 16.88 -10.27
N ALA A 70 30.75 17.13 -11.59
CA ALA A 70 31.80 16.71 -12.52
C ALA A 70 32.05 17.81 -13.55
N GLY A 71 33.29 18.26 -13.69
CA GLY A 71 33.63 19.35 -14.62
C GLY A 71 32.82 20.65 -14.42
N GLY A 72 32.29 20.90 -13.22
CA GLY A 72 31.43 22.04 -12.90
C GLY A 72 29.92 21.78 -13.06
N ASP A 73 29.51 20.65 -13.63
CA ASP A 73 28.11 20.28 -13.80
C ASP A 73 27.59 19.50 -12.58
N LEU A 74 26.35 19.77 -12.15
CA LEU A 74 25.68 19.02 -11.08
C LEU A 74 25.12 17.70 -11.63
N LEU A 75 25.77 16.59 -11.29
CA LEU A 75 25.33 15.24 -11.67
C LEU A 75 24.19 14.73 -10.79
N GLY A 76 24.08 15.22 -9.55
CA GLY A 76 23.04 14.83 -8.61
C GLY A 76 23.41 15.09 -7.16
N TYR A 77 22.66 14.46 -6.25
CA TYR A 77 22.87 14.56 -4.81
C TYR A 77 23.06 13.18 -4.19
N LEU A 78 24.10 13.04 -3.38
CA LEU A 78 24.15 11.99 -2.36
C LEU A 78 23.36 12.46 -1.16
N TRP A 79 22.56 11.57 -0.59
CA TRP A 79 21.73 11.89 0.55
C TRP A 79 21.76 10.76 1.58
N ALA A 80 21.55 11.11 2.85
CA ALA A 80 21.38 10.18 3.95
C ALA A 80 20.28 10.67 4.89
N ALA A 81 19.51 9.76 5.47
CA ALA A 81 18.48 10.14 6.44
C ALA A 81 19.10 10.67 7.74
N GLU A 82 18.39 11.60 8.38
CA GLU A 82 18.78 12.19 9.66
C GLU A 82 18.73 11.15 10.78
N SER A 83 17.62 10.42 10.87
CA SER A 83 17.32 9.51 11.99
C SER A 83 17.42 8.02 11.63
N ASN A 84 17.40 7.65 10.34
CA ASN A 84 17.55 6.28 9.89
C ASN A 84 19.00 6.03 9.43
N THR A 85 19.78 5.37 10.28
CA THR A 85 21.20 5.08 10.01
C THR A 85 21.43 4.10 8.86
N LYS A 86 20.36 3.49 8.34
CA LYS A 86 20.39 2.56 7.20
C LYS A 86 19.78 3.14 5.93
N ALA A 87 19.41 4.42 5.88
CA ALA A 87 18.82 5.03 4.68
C ALA A 87 19.78 6.05 4.02
N CYS A 88 20.24 5.75 2.82
CA CYS A 88 20.96 6.68 1.95
C CYS A 88 20.89 6.26 0.49
N GLY A 89 21.19 7.20 -0.39
CA GLY A 89 21.19 6.94 -1.82
C GLY A 89 21.77 8.08 -2.63
N PHE A 90 21.61 7.95 -3.95
CA PHE A 90 21.97 8.95 -4.92
C PHE A 90 20.74 9.31 -5.75
N ILE A 91 20.41 10.61 -5.82
CA ILE A 91 19.41 11.13 -6.75
C ILE A 91 20.16 11.79 -7.90
N ARG A 92 19.95 11.28 -9.11
CA ARG A 92 20.56 11.80 -10.33
C ARG A 92 19.83 13.03 -10.87
N ASN A 93 20.57 13.92 -11.50
CA ASN A 93 20.04 15.04 -12.27
C ASN A 93 19.68 14.58 -13.69
N LEU A 94 18.39 14.53 -14.02
CA LEU A 94 17.89 14.03 -15.30
C LEU A 94 18.20 14.97 -16.48
N ALA A 95 18.56 16.23 -16.23
CA ALA A 95 19.01 17.16 -17.27
C ALA A 95 20.29 16.67 -17.98
N PHE A 96 21.09 15.81 -17.33
CA PHE A 96 22.34 15.26 -17.85
C PHE A 96 22.29 13.74 -17.91
N PHE A 97 21.31 13.19 -18.64
CA PHE A 97 20.92 11.78 -18.58
C PHE A 97 22.08 10.76 -18.66
N GLU A 98 22.93 10.82 -19.69
CA GLU A 98 24.00 9.82 -19.87
C GLU A 98 25.05 9.89 -18.74
N ARG A 99 25.62 11.07 -18.46
CA ARG A 99 26.61 11.24 -17.39
C ARG A 99 26.04 10.92 -16.00
N SER A 100 24.80 11.33 -15.74
CA SER A 100 24.17 11.11 -14.44
C SER A 100 23.79 9.64 -14.20
N LEU A 101 23.57 8.86 -15.27
CA LEU A 101 23.33 7.42 -15.19
C LEU A 101 24.61 6.67 -14.78
N ASP A 102 25.74 6.95 -15.43
CA ASP A 102 27.03 6.33 -15.07
C ASP A 102 27.42 6.68 -13.62
N ALA A 103 27.25 7.94 -13.23
CA ALA A 103 27.45 8.37 -11.86
C ALA A 103 26.54 7.63 -10.89
N SER A 104 25.27 7.41 -11.23
CA SER A 104 24.35 6.66 -10.38
C SER A 104 24.82 5.22 -10.13
N VAL A 105 25.35 4.54 -11.14
CA VAL A 105 25.89 3.17 -10.98
C VAL A 105 27.10 3.18 -10.05
N LEU A 106 28.02 4.12 -10.26
CA LEU A 106 29.23 4.22 -9.43
C LEU A 106 28.92 4.56 -7.98
N TRP A 107 28.08 5.56 -7.74
CA TRP A 107 27.70 5.96 -6.38
C TRP A 107 26.92 4.89 -5.65
N ASN A 108 26.02 4.17 -6.33
CA ASN A 108 25.33 3.04 -5.72
C ASN A 108 26.32 1.95 -5.27
N ARG A 109 27.32 1.63 -6.10
CA ARG A 109 28.39 0.69 -5.73
C ARG A 109 29.22 1.16 -4.53
N ARG A 110 29.57 2.45 -4.47
CA ARG A 110 30.31 3.04 -3.34
C ARG A 110 29.49 2.99 -2.04
N LEU A 111 28.19 3.21 -2.12
CA LEU A 111 27.28 3.07 -0.99
C LEU A 111 27.14 1.60 -0.57
N ASP A 112 27.01 0.67 -1.51
CA ASP A 112 26.96 -0.76 -1.18
C ASP A 112 28.26 -1.22 -0.48
N GLN A 113 29.42 -0.75 -0.95
CA GLN A 113 30.69 -0.99 -0.25
C GLN A 113 30.68 -0.40 1.17
N SER A 114 30.15 0.81 1.35
CA SER A 114 30.07 1.45 2.68
C SER A 114 29.13 0.68 3.61
N TYR A 115 28.06 0.11 3.07
CA TYR A 115 27.15 -0.77 3.80
C TYR A 115 27.86 -2.04 4.26
N ASP A 116 28.64 -2.65 3.37
CA ASP A 116 29.43 -3.86 3.67
C ASP A 116 30.50 -3.61 4.74
N GLU A 117 31.05 -2.39 4.79
CA GLU A 117 31.96 -1.93 5.84
C GLU A 117 31.25 -1.57 7.15
N GLY A 118 29.90 -1.66 7.19
CA GLY A 118 29.09 -1.42 8.38
C GLY A 118 28.95 0.06 8.75
N LEU A 119 29.17 0.98 7.80
CA LEU A 119 29.11 2.41 8.07
C LEU A 119 27.66 2.87 8.27
N PRO A 120 27.39 3.82 9.19
CA PRO A 120 26.14 4.56 9.20
C PRO A 120 25.97 5.37 7.90
N ALA A 121 24.73 5.49 7.42
CA ALA A 121 24.37 6.17 6.18
C ALA A 121 24.98 7.58 6.03
N GLN A 122 24.98 8.38 7.10
CA GLN A 122 25.55 9.72 7.05
C GLN A 122 27.07 9.72 6.87
N ASP A 123 27.75 8.79 7.52
CA ASP A 123 29.21 8.65 7.42
C ASP A 123 29.60 8.12 6.05
N ALA A 124 28.80 7.21 5.49
CA ALA A 124 28.95 6.70 4.13
C ALA A 124 28.84 7.81 3.06
N VAL A 125 28.02 8.84 3.29
CA VAL A 125 27.95 10.01 2.40
C VAL A 125 29.10 11.00 2.68
N ARG A 126 29.36 11.33 3.95
CA ARG A 126 30.38 12.33 4.34
C ARG A 126 31.81 11.91 3.98
N ARG A 127 32.15 10.62 4.01
CA ARG A 127 33.51 10.11 3.69
C ARG A 127 34.00 10.52 2.31
N TRP A 128 33.10 10.82 1.38
CA TRP A 128 33.45 11.15 0.00
C TRP A 128 33.65 12.65 -0.22
N ARG A 129 33.41 13.50 0.80
CA ARG A 129 33.64 14.95 0.71
C ARG A 129 35.13 15.25 0.55
N GLY A 130 35.48 15.96 -0.52
CA GLY A 130 36.86 16.34 -0.83
C GLY A 130 37.73 15.22 -1.42
N VAL A 131 37.16 14.05 -1.69
CA VAL A 131 37.84 13.00 -2.47
C VAL A 131 37.99 13.50 -3.92
N PRO A 132 39.14 13.27 -4.59
CA PRO A 132 39.35 13.72 -5.97
C PRO A 132 38.25 13.26 -6.94
N GLU A 133 38.00 14.09 -7.96
CA GLU A 133 36.99 13.83 -8.99
C GLU A 133 37.23 12.51 -9.73
N ASP A 134 36.19 11.68 -9.77
CA ASP A 134 36.16 10.49 -10.59
C ASP A 134 35.66 10.84 -12.00
N PRO A 135 36.34 10.43 -13.08
CA PRO A 135 35.93 10.77 -14.45
C PRO A 135 34.51 10.34 -14.83
N GLN A 136 33.98 9.29 -14.20
CA GLN A 136 32.64 8.76 -14.45
C GLN A 136 31.63 9.23 -13.40
N GLY A 137 32.05 9.29 -12.13
CA GLY A 137 31.15 9.57 -11.01
C GLY A 137 31.13 11.02 -10.51
N GLY A 138 32.09 11.84 -10.94
CA GLY A 138 32.34 13.13 -10.32
C GLY A 138 32.90 13.01 -8.90
N ALA A 139 32.80 14.09 -8.13
CA ALA A 139 33.15 14.15 -6.72
C ALA A 139 32.23 15.08 -5.95
N ILE A 140 32.29 14.97 -4.62
CA ILE A 140 31.74 15.97 -3.72
C ILE A 140 32.85 17.00 -3.44
N PRO A 141 32.66 18.29 -3.77
CA PRO A 141 33.65 19.33 -3.48
C PRO A 141 34.05 19.37 -2.00
N ALA A 142 35.31 19.71 -1.71
CA ALA A 142 35.82 19.75 -0.34
C ALA A 142 35.12 20.82 0.53
N ASP A 143 34.68 21.91 -0.10
CA ASP A 143 33.96 23.04 0.49
C ASP A 143 32.43 22.88 0.44
N ALA A 144 31.94 21.74 -0.07
CA ALA A 144 30.51 21.46 -0.15
C ALA A 144 29.86 21.52 1.23
N GLN A 145 28.85 22.38 1.34
CA GLN A 145 28.07 22.54 2.57
C GLN A 145 27.00 21.45 2.64
N GLU A 146 26.80 20.90 3.84
CA GLU A 146 25.69 20.00 4.10
C GLU A 146 24.38 20.78 4.05
N GLN A 147 23.44 20.27 3.25
CA GLN A 147 22.11 20.84 3.11
C GLN A 147 21.06 19.82 3.55
N TRP A 148 19.83 20.28 3.78
CA TRP A 148 18.75 19.45 4.31
C TRP A 148 17.48 19.59 3.50
N ALA A 149 16.79 18.47 3.29
CA ALA A 149 15.48 18.40 2.66
C ALA A 149 14.51 17.60 3.54
N PRO A 150 13.19 17.92 3.54
CA PRO A 150 12.20 17.20 4.35
C PRO A 150 12.13 15.70 4.10
N GLY A 151 12.54 15.24 2.92
CA GLY A 151 12.59 13.84 2.52
C GLY A 151 13.22 13.67 1.14
N VAL A 152 13.39 12.41 0.73
CA VAL A 152 14.01 12.06 -0.57
C VAL A 152 13.15 12.54 -1.75
N ASN A 153 11.82 12.57 -1.58
CA ASN A 153 10.89 12.99 -2.61
C ASN A 153 10.94 14.50 -2.86
N GLU A 154 11.02 15.30 -1.81
CA GLU A 154 11.17 16.75 -1.89
C GLU A 154 12.52 17.13 -2.51
N LEU A 155 13.58 16.42 -2.12
CA LEU A 155 14.90 16.58 -2.75
C LEU A 155 14.84 16.23 -4.24
N GLY A 156 14.23 15.10 -4.59
CA GLY A 156 14.05 14.67 -5.97
C GLY A 156 13.24 15.66 -6.81
N ALA A 157 12.15 16.20 -6.26
CA ALA A 157 11.31 17.20 -6.92
C ALA A 157 12.03 18.55 -7.11
N SER A 158 12.91 18.93 -6.18
CA SER A 158 13.74 20.14 -6.33
C SER A 158 14.78 20.00 -7.45
N LEU A 159 15.35 18.81 -7.61
CA LEU A 159 16.37 18.55 -8.64
C LEU A 159 15.74 18.28 -10.02
N ASN A 160 14.59 17.61 -10.05
CA ASN A 160 13.92 17.16 -11.26
C ASN A 160 12.42 17.53 -11.21
N PRO A 161 12.05 18.81 -11.42
CA PRO A 161 10.67 19.28 -11.23
C PRO A 161 9.65 18.63 -12.18
N ASP A 162 10.07 18.28 -13.40
CA ASP A 162 9.22 17.68 -14.43
C ASP A 162 9.14 16.15 -14.34
N ALA A 163 9.88 15.52 -13.42
CA ALA A 163 9.88 14.07 -13.29
C ALA A 163 8.61 13.57 -12.56
N PRO A 164 8.01 12.46 -13.01
CA PRO A 164 6.92 11.82 -12.28
C PRO A 164 7.33 11.50 -10.85
N ARG A 165 6.50 11.90 -9.88
CA ARG A 165 6.73 11.58 -8.47
C ARG A 165 6.39 10.12 -8.22
N SER A 166 7.33 9.38 -7.65
CA SER A 166 7.08 8.04 -7.13
C SER A 166 6.89 8.12 -5.62
N PRO A 167 5.80 7.58 -5.05
CA PRO A 167 5.63 7.55 -3.59
C PRO A 167 6.63 6.61 -2.89
N GLY A 168 7.41 5.84 -3.65
CA GLY A 168 8.30 4.80 -3.12
C GLY A 168 7.52 3.58 -2.62
N PRO A 169 8.19 2.66 -1.91
CA PRO A 169 7.53 1.50 -1.31
C PRO A 169 6.54 1.94 -0.22
N LEU A 170 5.51 1.13 0.00
CA LEU A 170 4.46 1.41 0.99
C LEU A 170 5.05 1.59 2.40
N ILE A 171 5.94 0.68 2.79
CA ILE A 171 6.66 0.71 4.07
C ILE A 171 8.01 1.41 3.85
N GLN A 172 8.28 2.45 4.64
CA GLN A 172 9.55 3.18 4.68
C GLN A 172 9.87 3.50 6.12
N ASP A 173 11.13 3.42 6.53
CA ASP A 173 11.56 3.68 7.91
C ASP A 173 10.83 2.81 8.95
N GLY A 174 10.36 1.63 8.52
CA GLY A 174 9.54 0.73 9.33
C GLY A 174 8.10 1.19 9.58
N LEU A 175 7.59 2.18 8.84
CA LEU A 175 6.26 2.78 9.00
C LEU A 175 5.45 2.75 7.69
N PHE A 176 4.13 2.61 7.82
CA PHE A 176 3.14 2.91 6.78
C PHE A 176 3.01 4.44 6.59
N PRO A 177 2.40 4.91 5.47
CA PRO A 177 2.25 6.34 5.20
C PRO A 177 1.49 7.13 6.27
N ASP A 178 0.60 6.47 7.01
CA ASP A 178 -0.18 7.05 8.12
C ASP A 178 0.60 7.11 9.46
N GLY A 179 1.86 6.65 9.47
CA GLY A 179 2.69 6.56 10.66
C GLY A 179 2.51 5.26 11.46
N THR A 180 1.62 4.36 11.03
CA THR A 180 1.45 3.05 11.67
C THR A 180 2.73 2.22 11.53
N PRO A 181 3.28 1.64 12.60
CA PRO A 181 4.45 0.77 12.50
C PRO A 181 4.17 -0.45 11.63
N ALA A 182 5.08 -0.82 10.72
CA ALA A 182 4.97 -2.07 9.98
C ALA A 182 5.11 -3.31 10.89
N ASP A 183 5.94 -3.17 11.93
CA ASP A 183 6.11 -4.18 12.97
C ASP A 183 4.95 -4.11 13.97
N ARG A 184 4.13 -5.17 13.98
CA ARG A 184 2.96 -5.30 14.86
C ARG A 184 3.30 -5.25 16.34
N SER A 185 4.50 -5.68 16.73
CA SER A 185 4.93 -5.65 18.12
C SER A 185 5.10 -4.22 18.65
N LYS A 186 5.30 -3.24 17.76
CA LYS A 186 5.44 -1.81 18.08
C LYS A 186 4.11 -1.09 18.27
N GLY A 187 2.98 -1.82 18.22
CA GLY A 187 1.64 -1.32 18.50
C GLY A 187 0.95 -0.72 17.27
N TRP A 188 -0.19 -1.30 16.91
CA TRP A 188 -1.08 -0.79 15.85
C TRP A 188 -2.30 -0.04 16.41
N GLY A 189 -2.35 0.13 17.74
CA GLY A 189 -3.58 0.54 18.42
C GLY A 189 -4.66 -0.56 18.38
N PRO A 190 -5.89 -0.24 18.84
CA PRO A 190 -7.02 -1.17 18.74
C PRO A 190 -7.36 -1.43 17.26
N LEU A 191 -7.66 -2.67 16.91
CA LEU A 191 -8.16 -3.00 15.58
C LEU A 191 -9.53 -2.33 15.39
N ILE A 192 -9.61 -1.37 14.47
CA ILE A 192 -10.85 -0.71 14.09
C ILE A 192 -11.33 -1.34 12.78
N SER A 193 -12.49 -2.00 12.81
CA SER A 193 -13.21 -2.34 11.59
C SER A 193 -13.97 -1.09 11.14
N ALA A 194 -13.37 -0.30 10.26
CA ALA A 194 -14.06 0.84 9.66
C ALA A 194 -14.84 0.35 8.43
N PRO A 195 -16.16 0.57 8.36
CA PRO A 195 -16.90 0.32 7.12
C PRO A 195 -16.33 1.21 6.01
N MET A 196 -16.23 0.66 4.81
CA MET A 196 -15.83 1.41 3.62
C MET A 196 -16.76 2.62 3.45
N PRO A 197 -16.23 3.84 3.27
CA PRO A 197 -17.07 5.01 2.94
C PRO A 197 -17.93 4.67 1.72
N ALA A 198 -19.24 4.85 1.84
CA ALA A 198 -20.14 4.44 0.77
C ALA A 198 -21.37 5.33 0.73
N TYR A 199 -21.89 5.53 -0.48
CA TYR A 199 -23.24 6.01 -0.68
C TYR A 199 -24.25 5.07 0.01
N PRO A 200 -25.40 5.59 0.47
CA PRO A 200 -26.50 4.74 0.88
C PRO A 200 -26.86 3.72 -0.21
N GLU A 201 -27.02 2.45 0.15
CA GLU A 201 -27.25 1.37 -0.82
C GLU A 201 -28.74 1.20 -1.20
N GLU A 202 -29.64 1.97 -0.57
CA GLU A 202 -31.10 1.87 -0.76
C GLU A 202 -31.72 3.22 -1.06
N THR A 203 -32.75 3.22 -1.91
CA THR A 203 -33.64 4.36 -2.12
C THR A 203 -35.03 3.87 -2.55
N ALA A 204 -36.06 4.57 -2.09
CA ALA A 204 -37.44 4.36 -2.55
C ALA A 204 -37.78 5.22 -3.78
N GLY A 205 -36.94 6.21 -4.09
CA GLY A 205 -37.16 7.15 -5.18
C GLY A 205 -36.64 6.65 -6.53
N PRO A 206 -36.86 7.44 -7.59
CA PRO A 206 -36.36 7.13 -8.91
C PRO A 206 -34.83 7.06 -8.94
N VAL A 207 -34.31 6.17 -9.79
CA VAL A 207 -32.88 5.98 -10.00
C VAL A 207 -32.53 6.16 -11.47
N VAL A 208 -31.37 6.76 -11.73
CA VAL A 208 -30.71 6.68 -13.03
C VAL A 208 -29.71 5.55 -13.03
N HIS A 209 -29.56 4.86 -14.15
CA HIS A 209 -28.62 3.76 -14.28
C HIS A 209 -27.94 3.72 -15.64
N LEU A 210 -26.75 3.12 -15.66
CA LEU A 210 -25.94 2.90 -16.85
C LEU A 210 -25.54 1.42 -16.93
N PRO A 211 -25.53 0.82 -18.13
CA PRO A 211 -25.10 -0.56 -18.33
C PRO A 211 -23.61 -0.72 -18.09
N VAL A 212 -23.23 -1.82 -17.44
CA VAL A 212 -21.85 -2.29 -17.32
C VAL A 212 -21.66 -3.49 -18.23
N VAL A 213 -20.68 -3.41 -19.13
CA VAL A 213 -20.35 -4.48 -20.08
C VAL A 213 -18.95 -5.03 -19.85
N LEU A 214 -18.79 -6.35 -19.97
CA LEU A 214 -17.51 -7.07 -19.92
C LEU A 214 -17.41 -7.99 -21.13
N GLY A 215 -16.38 -7.82 -21.96
CA GLY A 215 -16.22 -8.51 -23.23
C GLY A 215 -17.43 -8.31 -24.16
N GLY A 216 -18.05 -7.14 -24.11
CA GLY A 216 -19.29 -6.82 -24.84
C GLY A 216 -20.58 -7.40 -24.23
N ASN A 217 -20.50 -8.18 -23.15
CA ASN A 217 -21.68 -8.75 -22.49
C ASN A 217 -22.14 -7.88 -21.33
N LEU A 218 -23.45 -7.62 -21.23
CA LEU A 218 -24.03 -6.89 -20.10
C LEU A 218 -23.92 -7.70 -18.81
N VAL A 219 -23.11 -7.23 -17.85
CA VAL A 219 -22.86 -7.91 -16.57
C VAL A 219 -23.59 -7.29 -15.38
N GLY A 220 -24.09 -6.06 -15.53
CA GLY A 220 -24.86 -5.37 -14.49
C GLY A 220 -25.15 -3.92 -14.82
N TYR A 221 -25.52 -3.16 -13.79
CA TYR A 221 -25.82 -1.75 -13.88
C TYR A 221 -25.18 -1.00 -12.71
N VAL A 222 -24.53 0.13 -13.00
CA VAL A 222 -24.28 1.15 -11.97
C VAL A 222 -25.47 2.09 -11.92
N TRP A 223 -25.90 2.47 -10.72
CA TRP A 223 -27.09 3.29 -10.53
C TRP A 223 -26.89 4.33 -9.42
N ALA A 224 -27.66 5.41 -9.51
CA ALA A 224 -27.71 6.46 -8.52
C ALA A 224 -29.14 6.97 -8.36
N ALA A 225 -29.53 7.35 -7.15
CA ALA A 225 -30.80 7.99 -6.88
C ALA A 225 -30.85 9.37 -7.55
N VAL A 226 -32.00 9.71 -8.13
CA VAL A 226 -32.25 11.04 -8.71
C VAL A 226 -32.35 12.10 -7.59
N SER A 227 -32.88 11.70 -6.44
CA SER A 227 -33.00 12.54 -5.24
C SER A 227 -32.23 11.92 -4.09
N GLY A 228 -31.38 12.72 -3.43
CA GLY A 228 -30.45 12.23 -2.42
C GLY A 228 -29.19 11.64 -3.06
N ASP A 229 -28.42 10.88 -2.29
CA ASP A 229 -27.07 10.48 -2.67
C ASP A 229 -26.88 8.95 -2.67
N ALA A 230 -27.96 8.17 -2.74
CA ALA A 230 -27.85 6.71 -2.80
C ALA A 230 -27.28 6.26 -4.15
N ALA A 231 -26.42 5.25 -4.15
CA ALA A 231 -25.88 4.66 -5.36
C ALA A 231 -25.36 3.24 -5.10
N GLY A 232 -25.21 2.48 -6.18
CA GLY A 232 -24.70 1.13 -6.08
C GLY A 232 -24.40 0.51 -7.44
N TYR A 233 -23.88 -0.70 -7.36
CA TYR A 233 -23.81 -1.62 -8.48
C TYR A 233 -24.80 -2.75 -8.27
N LEU A 234 -25.53 -3.07 -9.32
CA LEU A 234 -26.48 -4.16 -9.34
C LEU A 234 -26.06 -5.16 -10.42
N ARG A 235 -25.61 -6.33 -9.98
CA ARG A 235 -25.24 -7.42 -10.89
C ARG A 235 -26.46 -7.90 -11.67
N ARG A 236 -26.23 -8.29 -12.93
CA ARG A 236 -27.23 -9.03 -13.71
C ARG A 236 -27.18 -10.50 -13.35
N VAL A 237 -28.31 -11.13 -13.05
CA VAL A 237 -28.39 -12.55 -12.69
C VAL A 237 -27.92 -13.47 -13.84
N PRO A 238 -28.32 -13.25 -15.11
CA PRO A 238 -27.83 -14.06 -16.23
C PRO A 238 -26.32 -13.97 -16.47
N ALA A 239 -25.65 -12.92 -15.97
CA ALA A 239 -24.20 -12.79 -16.08
C ALA A 239 -23.44 -13.69 -15.10
N GLY A 240 -24.14 -14.33 -14.16
CA GLY A 240 -23.58 -15.30 -13.21
C GLY A 240 -22.34 -14.79 -12.50
N ARG A 241 -21.26 -15.57 -12.57
CA ARG A 241 -20.01 -15.30 -11.86
C ARG A 241 -19.32 -14.00 -12.32
N ALA A 242 -19.47 -13.61 -13.58
CA ALA A 242 -18.88 -12.37 -14.09
C ALA A 242 -19.49 -11.14 -13.40
N GLY A 243 -20.82 -11.11 -13.26
CA GLY A 243 -21.51 -10.04 -12.54
C GLY A 243 -21.17 -9.99 -11.05
N GLU A 244 -20.94 -11.15 -10.42
CA GLU A 244 -20.48 -11.23 -9.02
C GLU A 244 -19.07 -10.68 -8.83
N ILE A 245 -18.12 -11.11 -9.67
CA ILE A 245 -16.73 -10.65 -9.62
C ILE A 245 -16.66 -9.12 -9.82
N ALA A 246 -17.45 -8.59 -10.77
CA ALA A 246 -17.49 -7.17 -11.05
C ALA A 246 -17.96 -6.31 -9.85
N THR A 247 -18.76 -6.87 -8.92
CA THR A 247 -19.38 -6.12 -7.82
C THR A 247 -18.35 -5.43 -6.93
N GLY A 248 -17.25 -6.10 -6.60
CA GLY A 248 -16.24 -5.56 -5.69
C GLY A 248 -15.58 -4.29 -6.22
N LEU A 249 -15.15 -4.30 -7.48
CA LEU A 249 -14.46 -3.17 -8.10
C LEU A 249 -15.40 -2.00 -8.37
N TRP A 250 -16.67 -2.25 -8.73
CA TRP A 250 -17.64 -1.16 -8.85
C TRP A 250 -18.00 -0.52 -7.52
N LYS A 251 -18.10 -1.31 -6.44
CA LYS A 251 -18.25 -0.76 -5.08
C LYS A 251 -17.02 0.08 -4.68
N ALA A 252 -15.81 -0.37 -5.00
CA ALA A 252 -14.59 0.40 -4.74
C ALA A 252 -14.59 1.75 -5.48
N ARG A 253 -14.91 1.78 -6.77
CA ARG A 253 -15.01 3.04 -7.54
C ARG A 253 -16.05 4.01 -6.97
N LEU A 254 -17.19 3.49 -6.51
CA LEU A 254 -18.21 4.29 -5.85
C LEU A 254 -17.73 4.82 -4.48
N SER A 255 -16.99 4.00 -3.71
CA SER A 255 -16.35 4.44 -2.47
C SER A 255 -15.36 5.58 -2.72
N ASP A 256 -14.49 5.46 -3.72
CA ASP A 256 -13.53 6.51 -4.08
C ASP A 256 -14.24 7.82 -4.43
N ALA A 257 -15.36 7.74 -5.18
CA ALA A 257 -16.16 8.91 -5.53
C ALA A 257 -16.85 9.53 -4.31
N PHE A 258 -17.37 8.71 -3.39
CA PHE A 258 -17.99 9.17 -2.14
C PHE A 258 -16.98 9.85 -1.23
N GLU A 259 -15.79 9.26 -1.07
CA GLU A 259 -14.70 9.83 -0.26
C GLU A 259 -14.19 11.16 -0.84
N ALA A 260 -14.20 11.30 -2.18
CA ALA A 260 -13.93 12.56 -2.87
C ALA A 260 -15.08 13.60 -2.76
N GLY A 261 -16.19 13.27 -2.09
CA GLY A 261 -17.35 14.16 -1.92
C GLY A 261 -18.16 14.39 -3.20
N VAL A 262 -18.07 13.48 -4.17
CA VAL A 262 -18.80 13.58 -5.45
C VAL A 262 -20.24 13.13 -5.23
N HIS A 263 -21.22 13.85 -5.81
CA HIS A 263 -22.62 13.42 -5.76
C HIS A 263 -22.85 12.16 -6.62
N ALA A 264 -23.65 11.21 -6.12
CA ALA A 264 -23.89 9.88 -6.70
C ALA A 264 -24.17 9.88 -8.22
N VAL A 265 -25.09 10.75 -8.67
CA VAL A 265 -25.41 10.89 -10.11
C VAL A 265 -24.22 11.37 -10.92
N GLN A 266 -23.40 12.28 -10.38
CA GLN A 266 -22.19 12.75 -11.05
C GLN A 266 -21.13 11.65 -11.10
N ALA A 267 -21.01 10.86 -10.04
CA ALA A 267 -20.08 9.72 -9.97
C ALA A 267 -20.36 8.70 -11.08
N ILE A 268 -21.59 8.20 -11.21
CA ILE A 268 -21.90 7.19 -12.23
C ILE A 268 -21.74 7.74 -13.66
N ARG A 269 -21.95 9.04 -13.87
CA ARG A 269 -21.75 9.70 -15.16
C ARG A 269 -20.26 9.80 -15.52
N ALA A 270 -19.41 10.07 -14.54
CA ALA A 270 -17.96 10.13 -14.71
C ALA A 270 -17.35 8.76 -15.06
N PHE A 271 -18.03 7.65 -14.75
CA PHE A 271 -17.57 6.31 -15.11
C PHE A 271 -17.73 5.95 -16.59
N ARG A 272 -18.49 6.73 -17.38
CA ARG A 272 -18.67 6.46 -18.81
C ARG A 272 -17.36 6.63 -19.57
N GLY A 273 -17.04 5.66 -20.40
CA GLY A 273 -15.85 5.69 -21.25
C GLY A 273 -14.54 5.42 -20.53
N LEU A 274 -14.58 5.00 -19.25
CA LEU A 274 -13.39 4.47 -18.59
C LEU A 274 -12.89 3.21 -19.33
N PRO A 275 -11.57 2.97 -19.37
CA PRO A 275 -11.03 1.75 -19.97
C PRO A 275 -11.66 0.51 -19.35
N GLU A 276 -11.89 -0.51 -20.18
CA GLU A 276 -12.40 -1.80 -19.71
C GLU A 276 -11.42 -2.47 -18.77
N ASP A 277 -11.90 -2.82 -17.58
CA ASP A 277 -11.17 -3.65 -16.64
C ASP A 277 -11.55 -5.12 -16.83
N HIS A 278 -10.55 -6.00 -16.84
CA HIS A 278 -10.70 -7.43 -17.09
C HIS A 278 -11.61 -8.19 -16.11
N LEU A 279 -11.86 -7.65 -14.91
CA LEU A 279 -12.71 -8.27 -13.89
C LEU A 279 -14.09 -7.62 -13.79
N SER A 280 -14.18 -6.31 -14.04
CA SER A 280 -15.38 -5.52 -13.78
C SER A 280 -16.03 -4.89 -14.99
N GLY A 281 -15.37 -4.95 -16.15
CA GLY A 281 -15.87 -4.38 -17.39
C GLY A 281 -15.74 -2.87 -17.44
N THR A 282 -16.62 -2.23 -18.21
CA THR A 282 -16.71 -0.78 -18.36
C THR A 282 -18.17 -0.32 -18.51
N VAL A 283 -18.42 0.97 -18.29
CA VAL A 283 -19.60 1.64 -18.82
C VAL A 283 -19.25 2.24 -20.18
N PRO A 284 -19.87 1.81 -21.29
CA PRO A 284 -19.56 2.33 -22.62
C PRO A 284 -19.65 3.86 -22.69
N ALA A 285 -18.79 4.48 -23.52
CA ALA A 285 -18.76 5.95 -23.66
C ALA A 285 -20.08 6.53 -24.21
N ASP A 286 -20.76 5.76 -25.06
CA ASP A 286 -22.04 6.06 -25.66
C ASP A 286 -23.23 5.48 -24.88
N ALA A 287 -23.00 4.93 -23.69
CA ALA A 287 -24.05 4.36 -22.85
C ALA A 287 -25.14 5.40 -22.56
N ALA A 288 -26.36 5.10 -23.02
CA ALA A 288 -27.52 5.90 -22.73
C ALA A 288 -27.86 5.82 -21.24
N GLU A 289 -28.02 6.98 -20.60
CA GLU A 289 -28.58 7.06 -19.25
C GLU A 289 -30.05 6.67 -19.31
N GLN A 290 -30.42 5.68 -18.51
CA GLN A 290 -31.80 5.22 -18.38
C GLN A 290 -32.29 5.51 -16.97
N GLN A 291 -33.61 5.64 -16.83
CA GLN A 291 -34.24 5.92 -15.55
C GLN A 291 -35.25 4.84 -15.21
N ALA A 292 -35.21 4.37 -13.96
CA ALA A 292 -36.21 3.50 -13.38
C ALA A 292 -37.00 4.27 -12.32
N ALA A 293 -38.30 3.95 -12.16
CA ALA A 293 -39.18 4.66 -11.25
C ALA A 293 -38.82 4.42 -9.78
N ALA A 294 -38.23 3.25 -9.47
CA ALA A 294 -37.61 2.94 -8.19
C ALA A 294 -36.44 1.94 -8.35
N LEU A 295 -35.59 1.82 -7.32
CA LEU A 295 -34.53 0.81 -7.29
C LEU A 295 -35.07 -0.63 -7.44
N ALA A 296 -36.27 -0.90 -6.94
CA ALA A 296 -36.93 -2.19 -7.09
C ALA A 296 -37.24 -2.55 -8.55
N ASP A 297 -37.51 -1.58 -9.43
CA ASP A 297 -37.69 -1.81 -10.86
C ASP A 297 -36.38 -2.23 -11.52
N LEU A 298 -35.28 -1.55 -11.16
CA LEU A 298 -33.96 -1.90 -11.67
C LEU A 298 -33.50 -3.28 -11.18
N ARG A 299 -33.84 -3.66 -9.94
CA ARG A 299 -33.66 -5.03 -9.41
C ARG A 299 -34.32 -6.08 -10.28
N ARG A 300 -35.59 -5.88 -10.62
CA ARG A 300 -36.32 -6.77 -11.54
C ARG A 300 -35.71 -6.81 -12.94
N LEU A 301 -35.22 -5.68 -13.45
CA LEU A 301 -34.55 -5.63 -14.75
C LEU A 301 -33.23 -6.44 -14.74
N ALA A 302 -32.49 -6.41 -13.63
CA ALA A 302 -31.24 -7.16 -13.51
C ALA A 302 -31.44 -8.67 -13.30
N GLU A 303 -32.65 -9.11 -12.92
CA GLU A 303 -33.01 -10.53 -12.82
C GLU A 303 -33.28 -11.17 -14.19
N GLN A 304 -33.61 -10.38 -15.21
CA GLN A 304 -33.90 -10.79 -16.59
C GLN A 304 -32.63 -10.86 -17.45
#